data_AF-A0A6J5TW39-F1
#
_entry.id   AF-A0A6J5TW39-F1
#
_cell.length_a   1.000
_cell.length_b   1.000
_cell.length_c   1.000
_cell.angle_alpha   90.00
_cell.angle_beta   90.00
_cell.angle_gamma   90.00
#
_symmetry.space_group_name_H-M   'P 1'
#
loop_
_entity.id
_entity.type
_entity.pdbx_description
1 polymer ?
#
loop_
_entity_poly.entity_id
_entity_poly.type
_entity_poly.pdbx_seq_one_letter_code
_entity_poly.pdbx_strand_id
1 'polypeptide(L)'
;MVDLPGITRVPVRGQPENIYDQIKDMIMKYIKPDESIILNVLSTSTDFSTCESISMSRSVDKTGERTLAVVTKVDMAPEGLLEKVTADDVDIGLGYVCVRNRIRDETYEEARAIADRLFKTHPFLSKIDKSMVGIQVLADKLVQIQAISIARNLPVIVKKIDDKLNSYLSELNKLPKTLTTVAEAMTAFMQIIEESKESLQKILLKGEMTSSRVTDKFCGEKWREFQAYLLGLLSRKILSASTVCQKSMPKSYSEDERKVHSLDDGDFGNGEAD
;
A
#
# COMPACT_ATOMS: atom_id res chain seq x y z
N MET A 1 16.64 2.77 -18.53
CA MET A 1 15.58 2.59 -19.54
C MET A 1 15.21 1.12 -19.54
N VAL A 2 13.92 0.79 -19.46
CA VAL A 2 13.44 -0.60 -19.53
C VAL A 2 12.80 -0.76 -20.90
N ASP A 3 13.33 -1.67 -21.70
CA ASP A 3 12.72 -2.05 -22.98
C ASP A 3 11.69 -3.15 -22.72
N LEU A 4 10.50 -2.98 -23.29
CA LEU A 4 9.35 -3.87 -23.08
C LEU A 4 9.02 -4.57 -24.40
N PRO A 5 8.50 -5.82 -24.35
CA PRO A 5 8.14 -6.53 -25.57
C PRO A 5 7.12 -5.75 -26.40
N GLY A 6 7.29 -5.81 -27.72
CA GLY A 6 6.33 -5.24 -28.66
C GLY A 6 4.96 -5.92 -28.54
N ILE A 7 3.89 -5.14 -28.66
CA ILE A 7 2.53 -5.65 -28.49
C ILE A 7 2.12 -6.48 -29.71
N THR A 8 1.81 -7.77 -29.49
CA THR A 8 1.32 -8.69 -30.52
C THR A 8 -0.10 -9.16 -30.16
N ARG A 9 -1.05 -9.04 -31.10
CA ARG A 9 -2.45 -9.47 -30.90
C ARG A 9 -2.70 -10.92 -31.32
N VAL A 10 -1.94 -11.41 -32.31
CA VAL A 10 -2.14 -12.74 -32.89
C VAL A 10 -0.94 -13.61 -32.51
N PRO A 11 -1.15 -14.75 -31.86
CA PRO A 11 -0.06 -15.67 -31.54
C PRO A 11 0.52 -16.23 -32.84
N VAL A 12 1.85 -16.22 -32.94
CA VAL A 12 2.58 -16.92 -34.02
C VAL A 12 3.06 -18.29 -33.53
N ARG A 13 3.48 -19.17 -34.45
CA ARG A 13 3.88 -20.56 -34.14
C ARG A 13 4.89 -20.60 -32.98
N GLY A 14 4.55 -21.33 -31.92
CA GLY A 14 5.39 -21.49 -30.74
C GLY A 14 5.09 -20.51 -29.59
N GLN A 15 4.17 -19.56 -29.76
CA GLN A 15 3.69 -18.69 -28.68
C GLN A 15 2.40 -19.25 -28.05
N PRO A 16 2.17 -18.98 -26.76
CA PRO A 16 0.91 -19.33 -26.10
C PRO A 16 -0.25 -18.50 -26.65
N GLU A 17 -1.47 -19.04 -26.59
CA GLU A 17 -2.68 -18.35 -27.11
C GLU A 17 -2.95 -17.03 -26.41
N ASN A 18 -2.60 -16.91 -25.12
CA ASN A 18 -2.76 -15.72 -24.29
C ASN A 18 -1.52 -14.80 -24.31
N ILE A 19 -0.70 -14.83 -25.36
CA ILE A 19 0.53 -14.01 -25.45
C ILE A 19 0.24 -12.51 -25.32
N TYR A 20 -0.88 -12.04 -25.88
CA TYR A 20 -1.30 -10.64 -25.77
C TYR A 20 -1.51 -10.24 -24.30
N ASP A 21 -2.24 -11.04 -23.53
CA ASP A 21 -2.52 -10.75 -22.12
C ASP A 21 -1.24 -10.79 -21.29
N GLN A 22 -0.34 -11.75 -21.55
CA GLN A 22 0.95 -11.81 -20.87
C GLN A 22 1.82 -10.57 -21.12
N ILE A 23 1.89 -10.12 -22.39
CA ILE A 23 2.62 -8.91 -22.76
C ILE A 23 1.98 -7.68 -22.12
N LYS A 24 0.65 -7.58 -22.17
CA LYS A 24 -0.11 -6.49 -21.55
C LYS A 24 0.15 -6.43 -20.04
N ASP A 25 0.02 -7.54 -19.33
CA ASP A 25 0.26 -7.60 -17.88
C ASP A 25 1.71 -7.22 -17.53
N MET A 26 2.67 -7.66 -18.35
CA MET A 26 4.06 -7.25 -18.21
C MET A 26 4.22 -5.74 -18.39
N ILE A 27 3.69 -5.15 -19.45
CA ILE A 27 3.76 -3.70 -19.71
C ILE A 27 3.09 -2.95 -18.56
N MET A 28 1.88 -3.35 -18.17
CA MET A 28 1.11 -2.73 -17.09
C MET A 28 1.91 -2.71 -15.79
N LYS A 29 2.63 -3.78 -15.45
CA LYS A 29 3.50 -3.79 -14.25
C LYS A 29 4.53 -2.66 -14.23
N TYR A 30 5.05 -2.25 -15.38
CA TYR A 30 6.04 -1.18 -15.50
C TYR A 30 5.43 0.22 -15.61
N ILE A 31 4.26 0.36 -16.25
CA ILE A 31 3.65 1.67 -16.50
C ILE A 31 2.64 2.11 -15.42
N LYS A 32 2.14 1.19 -14.58
CA LYS A 32 1.19 1.50 -13.49
C LYS A 32 1.77 2.39 -12.38
N PRO A 33 3.03 2.23 -11.94
CA PRO A 33 3.62 3.12 -10.94
C PRO A 33 3.72 4.56 -11.46
N ASP A 34 3.25 5.53 -10.67
CA ASP A 34 3.23 6.96 -11.03
C ASP A 34 4.65 7.53 -11.18
N GLU A 35 5.65 6.87 -10.59
CA GLU A 35 7.06 7.26 -10.72
C GLU A 35 7.67 6.90 -12.09
N SER A 36 6.97 6.10 -12.91
CA SER A 36 7.43 5.68 -14.24
C SER A 36 7.14 6.72 -15.32
N ILE A 37 8.14 7.01 -16.16
CA ILE A 37 7.96 7.81 -17.38
C ILE A 37 7.64 6.85 -18.53
N ILE A 38 6.58 7.13 -19.27
CA ILE A 38 6.11 6.33 -20.40
C ILE A 38 6.62 6.94 -21.69
N LEU A 39 7.28 6.12 -22.51
CA LEU A 39 7.75 6.51 -23.84
C LEU A 39 6.99 5.73 -24.90
N ASN A 40 5.99 6.36 -25.50
CA ASN A 40 5.20 5.75 -26.58
C ASN A 40 5.92 5.91 -27.91
N VAL A 41 6.35 4.81 -28.50
CA VAL A 41 6.95 4.80 -29.84
C VAL A 41 5.85 4.54 -30.87
N LEU A 42 5.57 5.54 -31.70
CA LEU A 42 4.53 5.53 -32.73
C LEU A 42 5.18 5.55 -34.11
N SER A 43 4.47 5.03 -35.12
CA SER A 43 4.89 5.17 -36.51
C SER A 43 4.09 6.26 -37.20
N THR A 44 4.73 7.03 -38.06
CA THR A 44 4.07 8.11 -38.80
C THR A 44 2.91 7.60 -39.67
N SER A 45 3.03 6.39 -40.22
CA SER A 45 2.00 5.80 -41.09
C SER A 45 0.77 5.28 -40.33
N THR A 46 0.85 5.15 -39.00
CA THR A 46 -0.27 4.66 -38.18
C THR A 46 -1.15 5.81 -37.70
N ASP A 47 -2.43 5.53 -37.48
CA ASP A 47 -3.30 6.44 -36.75
C ASP A 47 -3.08 6.28 -35.24
N PHE A 48 -2.71 7.38 -34.56
CA PHE A 48 -2.31 7.36 -33.16
C PHE A 48 -3.46 6.93 -32.24
N SER A 49 -4.70 7.26 -32.61
CA SER A 49 -5.90 6.89 -31.84
C SER A 49 -6.11 5.36 -31.76
N THR A 50 -5.60 4.63 -32.77
CA THR A 50 -5.73 3.17 -32.86
C THR A 50 -4.58 2.42 -32.19
N CYS A 51 -3.52 3.13 -31.78
CA CYS A 51 -2.33 2.53 -31.21
C CYS A 51 -2.62 1.96 -29.81
N GLU A 52 -2.31 0.68 -29.64
CA GLU A 52 -2.51 0.00 -28.36
C GLU A 52 -1.64 0.60 -27.24
N SER A 53 -0.42 1.04 -27.58
CA SER A 53 0.48 1.72 -26.63
C SER A 53 -0.15 2.98 -26.04
N ILE A 54 -0.87 3.76 -26.86
CA ILE A 54 -1.61 4.96 -26.44
C ILE A 54 -2.79 4.59 -25.54
N SER A 55 -3.55 3.57 -25.92
CA SER A 55 -4.66 3.05 -25.08
C SER A 55 -4.16 2.61 -23.70
N MET A 56 -3.07 1.84 -23.65
CA MET A 56 -2.46 1.39 -22.40
C MET A 56 -1.92 2.55 -21.56
N SER A 57 -1.19 3.50 -22.17
CA SER A 57 -0.66 4.65 -21.43
C SER A 57 -1.78 5.53 -20.86
N ARG A 58 -2.82 5.84 -21.64
CA ARG A 58 -3.97 6.63 -21.17
C ARG A 58 -4.76 5.96 -20.05
N SER A 59 -4.75 4.63 -19.98
CA SER A 59 -5.40 3.90 -18.89
C SER A 59 -4.76 4.16 -17.52
N VAL A 60 -3.48 4.55 -17.50
CA VAL A 60 -2.68 4.82 -16.28
C VAL A 60 -2.18 6.27 -16.17
N ASP A 61 -2.32 7.07 -17.23
CA ASP A 61 -1.90 8.47 -17.31
C ASP A 61 -2.84 9.24 -18.26
N LYS A 62 -4.01 9.66 -17.74
CA LYS A 62 -5.07 10.30 -18.54
C LYS A 62 -4.72 11.71 -18.99
N THR A 63 -3.93 12.44 -18.20
CA THR A 63 -3.52 13.83 -18.46
C THR A 63 -2.18 13.90 -19.21
N GLY A 64 -1.49 12.77 -19.37
CA GLY A 64 -0.21 12.68 -20.09
C GLY A 64 0.96 13.33 -19.34
N GLU A 65 0.86 13.50 -18.02
CA GLU A 65 1.87 14.18 -17.19
C GLU A 65 3.23 13.49 -17.19
N ARG A 66 3.26 12.19 -17.52
CA ARG A 66 4.46 11.36 -17.53
C ARG A 66 4.60 10.57 -18.83
N THR A 67 3.85 10.93 -19.87
CA THR A 67 3.85 10.25 -21.17
C THR A 67 4.42 11.15 -22.26
N LEU A 68 5.48 10.69 -22.92
CA LEU A 68 6.09 11.31 -24.09
C LEU A 68 5.86 10.42 -25.32
N ALA A 69 5.49 11.01 -26.46
CA ALA A 69 5.34 10.28 -27.71
C ALA A 69 6.52 10.52 -28.66
N VAL A 70 7.11 9.45 -29.17
CA VAL A 70 8.18 9.47 -30.18
C VAL A 70 7.61 8.96 -31.49
N VAL A 71 7.50 9.84 -32.48
CA VAL A 71 6.99 9.48 -33.80
C VAL A 71 8.17 9.12 -34.71
N THR A 72 8.18 7.87 -35.17
CA THR A 72 9.24 7.27 -35.98
C THR A 72 8.82 7.11 -37.44
N LYS A 73 9.79 6.80 -38.32
CA LYS A 73 9.56 6.60 -39.77
C LYS A 73 8.88 7.78 -40.45
N VAL A 74 9.24 9.00 -40.04
CA VAL A 74 8.67 10.26 -40.54
C VAL A 74 8.91 10.50 -42.02
N ASP A 75 9.89 9.79 -42.59
CA ASP A 75 10.23 9.77 -44.00
C ASP A 75 9.24 8.98 -44.85
N MET A 76 8.45 8.06 -44.27
CA MET A 76 7.57 7.16 -45.02
C MET A 76 6.20 7.77 -45.33
N ALA A 77 5.64 8.57 -44.43
CA ALA A 77 4.29 9.15 -44.57
C ALA A 77 4.21 10.56 -43.93
N PRO A 78 5.01 11.54 -44.40
CA PRO A 78 5.13 12.86 -43.76
C PRO A 78 3.87 13.74 -43.85
N GLU A 79 2.94 13.39 -44.73
CA GLU A 79 1.68 14.11 -44.94
C GLU A 79 0.76 13.99 -43.73
N GLY A 80 0.21 15.11 -43.25
CA GLY A 80 -0.68 15.13 -42.09
C GLY A 80 0.02 14.98 -40.73
N LEU A 81 1.35 14.79 -40.70
CA LEU A 81 2.06 14.59 -39.44
C LEU A 81 2.03 15.84 -38.55
N LEU A 82 2.20 17.03 -39.13
CA LEU A 82 2.20 18.29 -38.39
C LEU A 82 0.87 18.50 -37.66
N GLU A 83 -0.23 18.25 -38.35
CA GLU A 83 -1.58 18.35 -37.83
C GLU A 83 -1.78 17.36 -36.68
N LYS A 84 -1.38 16.09 -36.86
CA LYS A 84 -1.47 15.05 -35.82
C LYS A 84 -0.73 15.42 -34.53
N VAL A 85 0.50 15.95 -34.64
CA VAL A 85 1.33 16.26 -33.45
C VAL A 85 0.97 17.60 -32.80
N THR A 86 0.29 18.48 -33.52
CA THR A 86 -0.12 19.80 -33.01
C THR A 86 -1.54 19.76 -32.43
N ALA A 87 -2.43 18.96 -33.01
CA ALA A 87 -3.79 18.76 -32.49
C ALA A 87 -3.79 18.00 -31.16
N ASP A 88 -2.86 17.06 -30.99
CA ASP A 88 -2.74 16.21 -29.81
C ASP A 88 -4.06 15.49 -29.42
N ASP A 89 -4.70 14.87 -30.41
CA ASP A 89 -6.00 14.19 -30.24
C ASP A 89 -5.99 13.03 -29.21
N VAL A 90 -4.81 12.64 -28.71
CA VAL A 90 -4.62 11.52 -27.77
C VAL A 90 -4.03 11.95 -26.41
N ASP A 91 -4.01 13.25 -26.11
CA ASP A 91 -3.65 13.84 -24.81
C ASP A 91 -2.23 13.48 -24.31
N ILE A 92 -1.19 13.74 -25.09
CA ILE A 92 0.21 13.49 -24.70
C ILE A 92 0.80 14.73 -24.06
N GLY A 93 0.65 14.84 -22.73
CA GLY A 93 1.06 16.01 -21.94
C GLY A 93 2.54 16.40 -22.03
N LEU A 94 3.49 15.45 -22.19
CA LEU A 94 4.91 15.80 -22.44
C LEU A 94 5.22 16.12 -23.91
N GLY A 95 4.21 15.99 -24.79
CA GLY A 95 4.24 16.29 -26.20
C GLY A 95 4.87 15.20 -27.08
N TYR A 96 5.20 15.61 -28.31
CA TYR A 96 5.73 14.72 -29.34
C TYR A 96 7.17 15.07 -29.71
N VAL A 97 7.93 14.06 -30.12
CA VAL A 97 9.21 14.22 -30.79
C VAL A 97 9.26 13.32 -32.03
N CYS A 98 9.50 13.92 -33.18
CA CYS A 98 9.57 13.27 -34.48
C CYS A 98 11.02 12.90 -34.81
N VAL A 99 11.26 11.65 -35.18
CA VAL A 99 12.60 11.14 -35.49
C VAL A 99 12.60 10.30 -36.76
N ARG A 100 13.70 10.37 -37.51
CA ARG A 100 14.03 9.41 -38.57
C ARG A 100 15.05 8.43 -38.01
N ASN A 101 14.73 7.14 -38.08
CA ASN A 101 15.64 6.08 -37.67
C ASN A 101 16.66 5.78 -38.78
N ARG A 102 17.72 5.06 -38.41
CA ARG A 102 18.70 4.51 -39.35
C ARG A 102 18.02 3.49 -40.28
N ILE A 103 18.30 3.56 -41.57
CA ILE A 103 17.71 2.69 -42.60
C ILE A 103 18.82 1.85 -43.24
N ARG A 104 18.60 0.53 -43.35
CA ARG A 104 19.53 -0.43 -43.97
C ARG A 104 20.94 -0.32 -43.36
N ASP A 105 21.95 -0.10 -44.20
CA ASP A 105 23.38 -0.13 -43.88
C ASP A 105 23.97 1.27 -43.63
N GLU A 106 23.13 2.30 -43.46
CA GLU A 106 23.58 3.64 -43.06
C GLU A 106 24.40 3.56 -41.75
N THR A 107 25.48 4.33 -41.66
CA THR A 107 26.18 4.59 -40.39
C THR A 107 25.35 5.53 -39.50
N TYR A 108 25.71 5.65 -38.22
CA TYR A 108 24.99 6.55 -37.31
C TYR A 108 25.17 8.02 -37.73
N GLU A 109 26.36 8.38 -38.20
CA GLU A 109 26.71 9.72 -38.66
C GLU A 109 25.94 10.08 -39.92
N GLU A 110 25.86 9.16 -40.89
CA GLU A 110 25.06 9.34 -42.11
C GLU A 110 23.58 9.49 -41.80
N ALA A 111 23.02 8.61 -40.96
CA ALA A 111 21.60 8.66 -40.59
C ALA A 111 21.25 10.00 -39.93
N ARG A 112 22.13 10.53 -39.06
CA ARG A 112 21.96 11.86 -38.45
C ARG A 112 22.01 12.98 -39.49
N ALA A 113 23.01 12.98 -40.36
CA ALA A 113 23.13 14.01 -41.41
C ALA A 113 21.93 14.00 -42.37
N ILE A 114 21.42 12.82 -42.73
CA ILE A 114 20.24 12.68 -43.57
C ILE A 114 18.98 13.13 -42.84
N ALA A 115 18.80 12.76 -41.57
CA ALA A 115 17.67 13.21 -40.75
C ALA A 115 17.65 14.75 -40.63
N ASP A 116 18.80 15.36 -40.32
CA ASP A 116 18.92 16.81 -40.21
C ASP A 116 18.59 17.51 -41.53
N ARG A 117 19.03 16.96 -42.66
CA ARG A 117 18.67 17.48 -43.98
C ARG A 117 17.18 17.33 -44.24
N LEU A 118 16.60 16.17 -43.93
CA LEU A 118 15.18 15.87 -44.11
C LEU A 118 14.30 16.88 -43.38
N PHE A 119 14.55 17.13 -42.10
CA PHE A 119 13.77 18.11 -41.31
C PHE A 119 14.02 19.57 -41.73
N LYS A 120 15.09 19.88 -42.48
CA LYS A 120 15.34 21.23 -43.00
C LYS A 120 14.70 21.47 -44.37
N THR A 121 14.72 20.48 -45.25
CA THR A 121 14.38 20.68 -46.66
C THR A 121 13.03 20.11 -47.08
N HIS A 122 12.47 19.14 -46.33
CA HIS A 122 11.26 18.45 -46.75
C HIS A 122 10.01 19.34 -46.59
N PRO A 123 9.15 19.52 -47.62
CA PRO A 123 8.06 20.50 -47.63
C PRO A 123 7.07 20.42 -46.45
N PHE A 124 6.85 19.21 -45.92
CA PHE A 124 5.95 18.99 -44.78
C PHE A 124 6.69 18.99 -43.44
N LEU A 125 7.90 18.42 -43.38
CA LEU A 125 8.61 18.21 -42.11
C LEU A 125 9.35 19.46 -41.66
N SER A 126 9.74 20.34 -42.60
CA SER A 126 10.39 21.62 -42.29
C SER A 126 9.48 22.63 -41.61
N LYS A 127 8.16 22.38 -41.63
CA LYS A 127 7.15 23.18 -40.95
C LYS A 127 6.96 22.77 -39.49
N ILE A 128 7.43 21.59 -39.09
CA ILE A 128 7.37 21.13 -37.70
C ILE A 128 8.38 21.92 -36.87
N ASP A 129 7.98 22.30 -35.66
CA ASP A 129 8.84 23.06 -34.75
C ASP A 129 10.16 22.31 -34.49
N LYS A 130 11.27 23.07 -34.50
CA LYS A 130 12.62 22.52 -34.30
C LYS A 130 12.79 21.85 -32.93
N SER A 131 12.03 22.28 -31.92
CA SER A 131 11.97 21.68 -30.57
C SER A 131 11.21 20.36 -30.51
N MET A 132 10.65 19.90 -31.64
CA MET A 132 9.91 18.65 -31.75
C MET A 132 10.56 17.67 -32.73
N VAL A 133 11.73 17.97 -33.31
CA VAL A 133 12.35 17.11 -34.34
C VAL A 133 13.79 16.75 -34.00
N GLY A 134 14.15 15.52 -34.32
CA GLY A 134 15.53 15.04 -34.24
C GLY A 134 15.90 14.35 -32.94
N ILE A 135 16.96 13.53 -33.03
CA ILE A 135 17.41 12.68 -31.93
C ILE A 135 18.03 13.48 -30.78
N GLN A 136 18.69 14.60 -31.08
CA GLN A 136 19.30 15.46 -30.05
C GLN A 136 18.22 16.08 -29.16
N VAL A 137 17.16 16.59 -29.77
CA VAL A 137 15.99 17.14 -29.07
C VAL A 137 15.32 16.08 -28.21
N LEU A 138 15.17 14.85 -28.74
CA LEU A 138 14.65 13.72 -27.97
C LEU A 138 15.52 13.45 -26.73
N ALA A 139 16.84 13.38 -26.89
CA ALA A 139 17.76 13.13 -25.80
C ALA A 139 17.69 14.23 -24.73
N ASP A 140 17.73 15.49 -25.14
CA ASP A 140 17.68 16.64 -24.23
C ASP A 140 16.36 16.68 -23.44
N LYS A 141 15.22 16.46 -24.12
CA LYS A 141 13.91 16.35 -23.46
C LYS A 141 13.86 15.19 -22.47
N LEU A 142 14.32 14.00 -22.85
CA LEU A 142 14.34 12.84 -21.97
C LEU A 142 15.18 13.07 -20.71
N VAL A 143 16.34 13.71 -20.85
CA VAL A 143 17.20 14.07 -19.71
C VAL A 143 16.48 15.04 -18.78
N GLN A 144 15.84 16.07 -19.32
CA GLN A 144 15.09 17.05 -18.51
C GLN A 144 13.91 16.41 -17.78
N ILE A 145 13.08 15.62 -18.49
CA ILE A 145 11.93 14.91 -17.91
C ILE A 145 12.41 13.97 -16.79
N GLN A 146 13.48 13.22 -17.04
CA GLN A 146 14.04 12.30 -16.06
C GLN A 146 14.57 13.03 -14.82
N ALA A 147 15.29 14.15 -14.99
CA ALA A 147 15.80 14.94 -13.88
C ALA A 147 14.67 15.49 -12.99
N ILE A 148 13.61 16.03 -13.61
CA ILE A 148 12.43 16.54 -12.90
C ILE A 148 11.72 15.42 -12.15
N SER A 149 11.53 14.27 -12.80
CA SER A 149 10.88 13.10 -12.18
C SER A 149 11.67 12.58 -10.97
N ILE A 150 13.00 12.47 -11.09
CA ILE A 150 13.87 12.06 -9.98
C ILE A 150 13.77 13.06 -8.83
N ALA A 151 13.88 14.36 -9.09
CA ALA A 151 13.81 15.39 -8.06
C ALA A 151 12.47 15.37 -7.30
N ARG A 152 11.36 15.15 -8.01
CA ARG A 152 10.02 15.05 -7.44
C ARG A 152 9.82 13.77 -6.60
N ASN A 153 10.29 12.64 -7.11
CA ASN A 153 9.96 11.32 -6.53
C ASN A 153 10.96 10.88 -5.45
N LEU A 154 12.21 11.36 -5.49
CA LEU A 154 13.26 10.92 -4.56
C LEU A 154 12.91 11.16 -3.07
N PRO A 155 12.38 12.32 -2.65
CA PRO A 155 11.98 12.52 -1.25
C PRO A 155 10.89 11.54 -0.79
N VAL A 156 9.94 11.23 -1.69
CA VAL A 156 8.86 10.27 -1.41
C VAL A 156 9.43 8.85 -1.27
N ILE A 157 10.39 8.48 -2.10
CA ILE A 157 11.08 7.18 -2.02
C ILE A 157 11.84 7.06 -0.71
N VAL A 158 12.61 8.09 -0.32
CA VAL A 158 13.35 8.12 0.95
C VAL A 158 12.38 7.91 2.12
N LYS A 159 11.29 8.68 2.16
CA LYS A 159 10.25 8.51 3.20
C LYS A 159 9.66 7.10 3.21
N LYS A 160 9.31 6.53 2.05
CA LYS A 160 8.78 5.15 1.96
C LYS A 160 9.79 4.12 2.49
N ILE A 161 11.09 4.34 2.29
CA ILE A 161 12.16 3.47 2.82
C ILE A 161 12.23 3.60 4.34
N ASP A 162 12.25 4.82 4.87
CA ASP A 162 12.33 5.07 6.31
C ASP A 162 11.11 4.53 7.05
N ASP A 163 9.91 4.72 6.50
CA ASP A 163 8.67 4.18 7.05
C ASP A 163 8.71 2.64 7.12
N LYS A 164 9.17 1.98 6.04
CA LYS A 164 9.35 0.51 6.02
C LYS A 164 10.41 0.05 7.00
N LEU A 165 11.54 0.76 7.08
CA LEU A 165 12.62 0.43 8.01
C LEU A 165 12.11 0.52 9.46
N ASN A 166 11.41 1.59 9.81
CA ASN A 166 10.84 1.77 11.15
C ASN A 166 9.80 0.69 11.48
N SER A 167 8.97 0.29 10.50
CA SER A 167 8.05 -0.84 10.66
C SER A 167 8.79 -2.14 10.96
N TYR A 168 9.81 -2.46 10.17
CA TYR A 168 10.61 -3.67 10.37
C TYR A 168 11.40 -3.65 11.67
N LEU A 169 11.94 -2.50 12.09
CA LEU A 169 12.60 -2.35 13.39
C LEU A 169 11.62 -2.53 14.54
N SER A 170 10.38 -2.02 14.43
CA SER A 170 9.34 -2.27 15.43
C SER A 170 8.99 -3.75 15.53
N GLU A 171 8.84 -4.43 14.39
CA GLU A 171 8.59 -5.88 14.34
C GLU A 171 9.76 -6.68 14.90
N LEU A 172 10.99 -6.30 14.58
CA LEU A 172 12.19 -6.94 15.10
C LEU A 172 12.31 -6.79 16.62
N ASN A 173 12.03 -5.60 17.16
CA ASN A 173 12.03 -5.34 18.60
C ASN A 173 10.93 -6.09 19.36
N LYS A 174 9.87 -6.51 18.67
CA LYS A 174 8.81 -7.36 19.20
C LYS A 174 9.21 -8.84 19.25
N LEU A 175 10.28 -9.24 18.57
CA LEU A 175 10.77 -10.62 18.60
C LEU A 175 11.61 -10.86 19.87
N PRO A 176 11.58 -12.08 20.43
CA PRO A 176 12.44 -12.42 21.56
C PRO A 176 13.90 -12.21 21.17
N LYS A 177 14.67 -11.59 22.06
CA LYS A 177 16.12 -11.51 21.90
C LYS A 177 16.70 -12.92 21.89
N THR A 178 17.71 -13.16 21.07
CA THR A 178 18.46 -14.42 21.11
C THR A 178 19.10 -14.56 22.48
N LEU A 179 18.69 -15.59 23.22
CA LEU A 179 19.20 -15.89 24.55
C LEU A 179 20.45 -16.73 24.37
N THR A 180 21.62 -16.12 24.56
CA THR A 180 22.92 -16.78 24.35
C THR A 180 23.51 -17.29 25.66
N THR A 181 23.08 -16.73 26.79
CA THR A 181 23.56 -17.12 28.11
C THR A 181 22.43 -17.60 29.01
N VAL A 182 22.78 -18.44 29.99
CA VAL A 182 21.83 -18.92 31.03
C VAL A 182 21.27 -17.74 31.84
N ALA A 183 22.07 -16.71 32.09
CA ALA A 183 21.63 -15.51 32.80
C ALA A 183 20.57 -14.71 32.02
N GLU A 184 20.76 -14.56 30.70
CA GLU A 184 19.75 -13.95 29.81
C GLU A 184 18.46 -14.78 29.79
N ALA A 185 18.57 -16.11 29.72
CA ALA A 185 17.42 -17.01 29.73
C ALA A 185 16.64 -16.94 31.04
N MET A 186 17.33 -16.92 32.19
CA MET A 186 16.70 -16.73 33.50
C MET A 186 16.01 -15.37 33.61
N THR A 187 16.63 -14.31 33.11
CA THR A 187 16.06 -12.96 33.13
C THR A 187 14.78 -12.90 32.28
N ALA A 188 14.81 -13.44 31.07
CA ALA A 188 13.64 -13.53 30.20
C ALA A 188 12.52 -14.38 30.81
N PHE A 189 12.85 -15.50 31.44
CA PHE A 189 11.87 -16.36 32.12
C PHE A 189 11.17 -15.65 33.28
N MET A 190 11.92 -14.93 34.12
CA MET A 190 11.36 -14.15 35.22
C MET A 190 10.45 -13.03 34.69
N GLN A 191 10.83 -12.38 33.58
CA GLN A 191 10.01 -11.36 32.91
C GLN A 191 8.67 -11.93 32.42
N ILE A 192 8.68 -13.12 31.81
CA ILE A 192 7.46 -13.81 31.37
C ILE A 192 6.54 -14.14 32.56
N ILE A 193 7.10 -14.60 33.68
CA ILE A 193 6.31 -14.87 34.90
C ILE A 193 5.66 -13.60 35.42
N GLU A 194 6.39 -12.48 35.44
CA GLU A 194 5.90 -11.20 35.93
C GLU A 194 4.78 -10.64 35.04
N GLU A 195 4.96 -10.64 33.72
CA GLU A 195 3.91 -10.24 32.76
C GLU A 195 2.65 -11.12 32.86
N SER A 196 2.84 -12.42 33.10
CA SER A 196 1.74 -13.37 33.30
C SER A 196 0.98 -13.08 34.60
N LYS A 197 1.70 -12.80 35.69
CA LYS A 197 1.12 -12.41 36.99
C LYS A 197 0.32 -11.12 36.86
N GLU A 198 0.86 -10.09 36.21
CA GLU A 198 0.17 -8.81 36.00
C GLU A 198 -1.09 -8.97 35.14
N SER A 199 -1.00 -9.76 34.07
CA SER A 199 -2.15 -10.05 33.20
C SER A 199 -3.26 -10.77 33.98
N LEU A 200 -2.91 -11.78 34.79
CA LEU A 200 -3.87 -12.47 35.65
C LEU A 200 -4.46 -11.54 36.72
N GLN A 201 -3.69 -10.63 37.31
CA GLN A 201 -4.21 -9.66 38.27
C GLN A 201 -5.21 -8.69 37.62
N LYS A 202 -4.92 -8.17 36.42
CA LYS A 202 -5.86 -7.30 35.69
C LYS A 202 -7.17 -8.02 35.38
N ILE A 203 -7.09 -9.27 34.93
CA ILE A 203 -8.28 -10.09 34.62
C ILE A 203 -9.07 -10.44 35.88
N LEU A 204 -8.41 -10.95 36.92
CA LEU A 204 -9.08 -11.50 38.11
C LEU A 204 -9.55 -10.43 39.10
N LEU A 205 -8.86 -9.29 39.20
CA LEU A 205 -9.15 -8.27 40.21
C LEU A 205 -9.85 -7.02 39.63
N LYS A 206 -9.57 -6.67 38.37
CA LYS A 206 -10.10 -5.44 37.76
C LYS A 206 -11.15 -5.71 36.67
N GLY A 207 -11.26 -6.94 36.17
CA GLY A 207 -12.16 -7.28 35.06
C GLY A 207 -11.79 -6.59 33.73
N GLU A 208 -10.61 -5.98 33.66
CA GLU A 208 -10.13 -5.27 32.48
C GLU A 208 -9.51 -6.26 31.49
N MET A 209 -10.22 -6.51 30.38
CA MET A 209 -9.70 -7.33 29.29
C MET A 209 -8.85 -6.46 28.36
N THR A 210 -7.56 -6.35 28.65
CA THR A 210 -6.61 -5.83 27.66
C THR A 210 -6.22 -6.98 26.73
N SER A 211 -6.60 -6.89 25.46
CA SER A 211 -6.17 -7.77 24.38
C SER A 211 -4.64 -7.66 24.17
N SER A 212 -3.85 -8.24 25.07
CA SER A 212 -2.41 -8.41 24.90
C SER A 212 -2.13 -9.81 24.33
N ARG A 213 -1.03 -9.94 23.57
CA ARG A 213 -0.65 -11.09 22.72
C ARG A 213 -0.71 -12.49 23.36
N VAL A 214 -0.77 -12.59 24.68
CA VAL A 214 -0.94 -13.85 25.41
C VAL A 214 -2.36 -14.41 25.20
N THR A 215 -3.36 -13.53 25.03
CA THR A 215 -4.76 -13.91 24.87
C THR A 215 -5.11 -14.42 23.47
N ASP A 216 -4.44 -13.95 22.42
CA ASP A 216 -4.70 -14.39 21.04
C ASP A 216 -4.26 -15.84 20.76
N LYS A 217 -3.27 -16.35 21.49
CA LYS A 217 -2.81 -17.75 21.37
C LYS A 217 -3.61 -18.73 22.23
N PHE A 218 -4.31 -18.25 23.26
CA PHE A 218 -5.24 -19.08 24.00
C PHE A 218 -6.61 -19.00 23.33
N CYS A 219 -6.82 -19.88 22.36
CA CYS A 219 -8.11 -20.10 21.69
C CYS A 219 -9.27 -19.99 22.71
N GLY A 220 -10.23 -19.11 22.42
CA GLY A 220 -11.29 -18.69 23.36
C GLY A 220 -12.09 -19.83 23.99
N GLU A 221 -12.06 -21.03 23.41
CA GLU A 221 -12.63 -22.25 23.96
C GLU A 221 -11.94 -22.71 25.25
N LYS A 222 -10.60 -22.76 25.28
CA LYS A 222 -9.84 -23.16 26.48
C LYS A 222 -9.92 -22.12 27.59
N TRP A 223 -10.09 -20.84 27.24
CA TRP A 223 -10.34 -19.79 28.24
C TRP A 223 -11.73 -19.88 28.85
N ARG A 224 -12.76 -20.24 28.07
CA ARG A 224 -14.10 -20.51 28.63
C ARG A 224 -14.08 -21.68 29.61
N GLU A 225 -13.36 -22.76 29.29
CA GLU A 225 -13.16 -23.88 30.21
C GLU A 225 -12.42 -23.47 31.49
N PHE A 226 -11.37 -22.66 31.36
CA PHE A 226 -10.61 -22.18 32.52
C PHE A 226 -11.40 -21.17 33.37
N GLN A 227 -12.22 -20.30 32.76
CA GLN A 227 -13.15 -19.43 33.46
C GLN A 227 -14.22 -20.23 34.21
N ALA A 228 -14.81 -21.26 33.58
CA ALA A 228 -15.76 -22.16 34.22
C ALA A 228 -15.13 -22.91 35.40
N TYR A 229 -13.86 -23.33 35.25
CA TYR A 229 -13.10 -23.99 36.31
C TYR A 229 -12.82 -23.03 37.48
N LEU A 230 -12.38 -21.81 37.23
CA LEU A 230 -12.12 -20.78 38.25
C LEU A 230 -13.40 -20.35 38.98
N LEU A 231 -14.49 -20.12 38.25
CA LEU A 231 -15.81 -19.83 38.83
C LEU A 231 -16.30 -20.98 39.69
N GLY A 232 -16.07 -22.23 39.26
CA GLY A 232 -16.36 -23.43 40.05
C GLY A 232 -15.52 -23.52 41.32
N LEU A 233 -14.23 -23.18 41.25
CA LEU A 233 -13.31 -23.20 42.39
C LEU A 233 -13.63 -22.11 43.43
N LEU A 234 -13.97 -20.90 42.96
CA LEU A 234 -14.40 -19.79 43.79
C LEU A 234 -15.75 -20.09 44.44
N SER A 235 -16.72 -20.61 43.68
CA SER A 235 -18.03 -21.00 44.22
C SER A 235 -17.91 -22.09 45.29
N ARG A 236 -17.05 -23.10 45.08
CA ARG A 236 -16.77 -24.15 46.09
C ARG A 236 -16.09 -23.60 47.34
N LYS A 237 -15.14 -22.67 47.19
CA LYS A 237 -14.49 -22.02 48.35
C LYS A 237 -15.46 -21.14 49.13
N ILE A 238 -16.33 -20.37 48.47
CA ILE A 238 -17.37 -19.56 49.11
C ILE A 238 -18.38 -20.45 49.84
N LEU A 239 -18.84 -21.55 49.23
CA LEU A 239 -19.72 -22.52 49.89
C LEU A 239 -19.06 -23.18 51.10
N SER A 240 -17.76 -23.52 51.00
CA SER A 240 -17.00 -24.11 52.11
C SER A 240 -16.80 -23.12 53.26
N ALA A 241 -16.59 -21.83 52.98
CA ALA A 241 -16.47 -20.79 53.98
C ALA A 241 -17.81 -20.49 54.68
N SER A 242 -18.92 -20.51 53.94
CA SER A 242 -20.27 -20.36 54.49
C SER A 242 -20.65 -21.54 55.40
N THR A 243 -20.30 -22.77 55.01
CA THR A 243 -20.55 -23.99 55.80
C THR A 243 -19.71 -24.04 57.08
N VAL A 244 -18.50 -23.49 57.07
CA VAL A 244 -17.64 -23.37 58.26
C VAL A 244 -18.18 -22.30 59.22
N CYS A 245 -18.65 -21.14 58.72
CA CYS A 245 -19.24 -20.09 59.56
C CYS A 245 -20.53 -20.53 60.28
N GLN A 246 -21.37 -21.37 59.65
CA GLN A 246 -22.58 -21.90 60.30
C GLN A 246 -22.30 -22.97 61.37
N LYS A 247 -21.15 -23.66 61.31
CA LYS A 247 -20.78 -24.71 62.27
C LYS A 247 -20.00 -24.21 63.49
N SER A 248 -19.54 -22.96 63.48
CA SER A 248 -18.68 -22.37 64.53
C SER A 248 -19.38 -21.41 65.50
N MET A 249 -20.72 -21.32 65.49
CA MET A 249 -21.45 -20.55 66.50
C MET A 249 -21.72 -21.38 67.77
N PRO A 250 -21.23 -20.98 68.96
CA PRO A 250 -21.55 -21.66 70.21
C PRO A 250 -23.00 -21.41 70.63
N LYS A 251 -23.71 -22.46 71.04
CA LYS A 251 -25.01 -22.36 71.73
C LYS A 251 -24.78 -22.02 73.21
N SER A 252 -24.70 -20.74 73.56
CA SER A 252 -25.02 -20.26 74.91
C SER A 252 -24.90 -18.73 74.98
N TYR A 253 -26.01 -18.02 75.06
CA TYR A 253 -26.40 -17.23 76.23
C TYR A 253 -27.80 -16.64 75.96
N SER A 254 -28.71 -16.93 76.88
CA SER A 254 -30.08 -16.49 76.95
C SER A 254 -30.18 -15.18 77.75
N GLU A 255 -31.21 -14.40 77.42
CA GLU A 255 -31.87 -13.36 78.23
C GLU A 255 -31.36 -11.91 78.16
N ASP A 256 -32.34 -11.00 78.24
CA ASP A 256 -32.34 -9.53 78.15
C ASP A 256 -32.14 -8.93 76.74
N GLU A 257 -33.05 -8.18 76.13
CA GLU A 257 -33.94 -7.17 76.70
C GLU A 257 -35.33 -7.16 76.05
N ARG A 258 -36.35 -7.16 76.91
CA ARG A 258 -37.71 -6.72 76.63
C ARG A 258 -37.72 -5.20 76.85
N LYS A 259 -38.20 -4.42 75.86
CA LYS A 259 -38.64 -3.00 75.86
C LYS A 259 -37.81 -2.12 74.94
N VAL A 260 -38.42 -1.68 73.82
CA VAL A 260 -38.69 -0.25 73.60
C VAL A 260 -40.00 -0.17 72.80
N HIS A 261 -41.03 0.34 73.47
CA HIS A 261 -42.32 0.72 72.91
C HIS A 261 -42.28 2.24 72.74
N SER A 262 -42.78 2.73 71.60
CA SER A 262 -43.44 4.04 71.39
C SER A 262 -42.66 5.36 71.50
N LEU A 263 -43.18 6.35 70.74
CA LEU A 263 -42.80 7.76 70.54
C LEU A 263 -41.85 7.91 69.34
N ASP A 264 -42.20 8.59 68.24
CA ASP A 264 -42.90 9.87 68.16
C ASP A 264 -43.96 9.96 67.04
N ASP A 265 -45.08 10.62 67.40
CA ASP A 265 -46.01 11.32 66.54
C ASP A 265 -45.37 12.64 66.05
N GLY A 266 -45.67 13.08 64.82
CA GLY A 266 -45.21 14.38 64.32
C GLY A 266 -45.48 14.65 62.84
N ASP A 267 -46.75 14.89 62.56
CA ASP A 267 -47.38 15.30 61.30
C ASP A 267 -46.80 16.59 60.66
N PHE A 268 -46.80 16.68 59.32
CA PHE A 268 -47.33 17.79 58.49
C PHE A 268 -46.81 17.72 57.04
N GLY A 269 -47.73 17.68 56.05
CA GLY A 269 -47.42 18.12 54.69
C GLY A 269 -48.30 17.58 53.56
N ASN A 270 -49.55 18.05 53.50
CA ASN A 270 -50.54 17.83 52.42
C ASN A 270 -50.06 18.22 51.00
N GLY A 271 -50.62 17.54 49.99
CA GLY A 271 -50.60 17.94 48.58
C GLY A 271 -51.39 16.95 47.71
N GLU A 272 -52.72 17.03 47.77
CA GLU A 272 -53.67 16.27 46.94
C GLU A 272 -53.97 17.03 45.63
N ALA A 273 -54.45 16.27 44.63
CA ALA A 273 -54.65 16.66 43.25
C ALA A 273 -55.90 17.54 43.00
N ASP A 274 -55.81 18.37 41.96
CA ASP A 274 -56.80 18.52 40.88
C ASP A 274 -56.09 19.11 39.63
#